data_AF-A0A6P6U6Y4-F1
#
_entry.id   AF-A0A6P6U6Y4-F1
#
_cell.length_a   1.000
_cell.length_b   1.000
_cell.length_c   1.000
_cell.angle_alpha   90.00
_cell.angle_beta   90.00
_cell.angle_gamma   90.00
#
_symmetry.space_group_name_H-M   'P 1'
#
loop_
_entity.id
_entity.type
_entity.pdbx_description
1 polymer ?
#
loop_
_entity_poly.entity_id
_entity_poly.type
_entity_poly.pdbx_seq_one_letter_code
_entity_poly.pdbx_strand_id
1 'polypeptide(L)'
;MIRLLFSLIFAEMALIVIFVFKTPLRKLVIMGIDRVKRGRGPTVVKAVAGTLSVVMMSSGYNAVAIHNRWSQDADINPTDQILFANYLLEASLMGFSLFLAFMIDRLHHYIRELRIRRKSMEAGKKQNRISDDGKNGDFKALEEESAALRAKVKNLEAELDEKTKEASSAEANKLALKKQSEGFLLEYDRLLEENQSLRSQLQSLDRRISRSDSKKIM
;
A
#
# COMPACT_ATOMS: atom_id res chain seq x y z
N MET A 1 18.38 57.89 -6.07
CA MET A 1 18.23 56.45 -5.72
C MET A 1 17.93 55.56 -6.93
N ILE A 2 17.53 56.14 -8.07
CA ILE A 2 17.10 55.44 -9.29
C ILE A 2 18.09 54.35 -9.77
N ARG A 3 19.40 54.61 -9.83
CA ARG A 3 20.40 53.61 -10.25
C ARG A 3 20.41 52.34 -9.38
N LEU A 4 20.25 52.51 -8.06
CA LEU A 4 20.19 51.38 -7.12
C LEU A 4 18.88 50.60 -7.29
N LEU A 5 17.76 51.30 -7.47
CA LEU A 5 16.46 50.67 -7.72
C LEU A 5 16.46 49.86 -9.03
N PHE A 6 17.06 50.38 -10.10
CA PHE A 6 17.23 49.61 -11.34
C PHE A 6 18.07 48.34 -11.15
N SER A 7 19.20 48.45 -10.44
CA SER A 7 20.02 47.27 -10.13
C SER A 7 19.28 46.26 -9.26
N LEU A 8 18.45 46.73 -8.32
CA LEU A 8 17.64 45.89 -7.44
C LEU A 8 16.57 45.13 -8.25
N ILE A 9 15.82 45.83 -9.10
CA ILE A 9 14.81 45.23 -9.98
C ILE A 9 15.47 44.21 -10.90
N PHE A 10 16.64 44.51 -11.47
CA PHE A 10 17.36 43.56 -12.32
C PHE A 10 17.75 42.29 -11.56
N ALA A 11 18.20 42.43 -10.30
CA ALA A 11 18.49 41.29 -9.43
C ALA A 11 17.23 40.49 -9.07
N GLU A 12 16.11 41.16 -8.77
CA GLU A 12 14.82 40.52 -8.50
C GLU A 12 14.29 39.75 -9.71
N MET A 13 14.37 40.35 -10.90
CA MET A 13 13.99 39.70 -12.16
C MET A 13 14.88 38.49 -12.45
N ALA A 14 16.19 38.59 -12.22
CA ALA A 14 17.10 37.45 -12.33
C ALA A 14 16.73 36.33 -11.35
N LEU A 15 16.38 36.66 -10.10
CA LEU A 15 15.89 35.68 -9.12
C LEU A 15 14.61 35.00 -9.59
N ILE A 16 13.64 35.75 -10.12
CA ILE A 16 12.38 35.21 -10.64
C ILE A 16 12.64 34.26 -11.82
N VAL A 17 13.52 34.64 -12.76
CA VAL A 17 13.90 33.78 -13.89
C VAL A 17 14.53 32.48 -13.40
N ILE A 18 15.45 32.53 -12.42
CA ILE A 18 16.03 31.32 -11.80
C ILE A 18 14.95 30.46 -11.13
N PHE A 19 13.92 31.09 -10.57
CA PHE A 19 12.74 30.41 -10.01
C PHE A 19 11.79 29.82 -11.04
N VAL A 20 11.80 30.27 -12.30
CA VAL A 20 10.96 29.68 -13.36
C VAL A 20 11.66 28.47 -13.97
N PHE A 21 12.96 28.57 -14.26
CA PHE A 21 13.69 27.46 -14.88
C PHE A 21 13.98 26.30 -13.92
N LYS A 22 13.84 25.06 -14.40
CA LYS A 22 14.22 23.84 -13.65
C LYS A 22 15.75 23.69 -13.62
N THR A 23 16.45 24.61 -12.97
CA THR A 23 17.91 24.61 -12.87
C THR A 23 18.39 24.15 -11.49
N PRO A 24 19.62 23.60 -11.39
CA PRO A 24 20.25 23.29 -10.10
C PRO A 24 20.44 24.55 -9.23
N LEU A 25 20.52 25.73 -9.86
CA LEU A 25 20.59 27.04 -9.20
C LEU A 25 19.37 27.32 -8.31
N ARG A 26 18.18 26.80 -8.66
CA ARG A 26 16.99 26.89 -7.80
C ARG A 26 17.26 26.33 -6.41
N LYS A 27 18.01 25.22 -6.30
CA LYS A 27 18.34 24.60 -5.01
C LYS A 27 19.25 25.50 -4.18
N LEU A 28 20.22 26.17 -4.83
CA LEU A 28 21.12 27.13 -4.19
C LEU A 28 20.37 28.38 -3.71
N VAL A 29 19.51 28.95 -4.55
CA VAL A 29 18.70 30.13 -4.20
C VAL A 29 17.77 29.82 -3.03
N ILE A 30 17.11 28.66 -3.03
CA ILE A 30 16.28 28.25 -1.88
C ILE A 30 17.12 28.09 -0.61
N MET A 31 18.31 27.50 -0.72
CA MET A 31 19.21 27.33 0.44
C MET A 31 19.72 28.68 0.97
N GLY A 32 19.99 29.63 0.09
CA GLY A 32 20.38 31.00 0.45
C GLY A 32 19.25 31.73 1.17
N ILE A 33 18.03 31.71 0.62
CA ILE A 33 16.85 32.35 1.23
C ILE A 33 16.48 31.65 2.55
N ASP A 34 16.57 30.32 2.62
CA ASP A 34 16.35 29.56 3.87
C ASP A 34 17.32 30.02 4.96
N ARG A 35 18.60 30.27 4.63
CA ARG A 35 19.61 30.76 5.58
C ARG A 35 19.31 32.18 6.06
N VAL A 36 18.92 33.08 5.15
CA VAL A 36 18.56 34.48 5.49
C VAL A 36 17.30 34.54 6.36
N LYS A 37 16.31 33.66 6.11
CA LYS A 37 15.05 33.64 6.86
C LYS A 37 15.09 32.85 8.18
N ARG A 38 16.16 32.14 8.52
CA ARG A 38 16.25 31.28 9.73
C ARG A 38 16.51 32.03 11.04
N GLY A 39 16.81 33.34 10.98
CA GLY A 39 17.09 34.19 12.14
C GLY A 39 16.16 35.40 12.26
N ARG A 40 16.70 36.57 12.61
CA ARG A 40 15.98 37.87 12.67
C ARG A 40 15.49 38.39 11.29
N GLY A 41 15.73 37.64 10.21
CA GLY A 41 15.40 38.02 8.83
C GLY A 41 13.95 38.46 8.61
N PRO A 42 12.92 37.76 9.11
CA PRO A 42 11.53 38.16 8.91
C PRO A 42 11.20 39.53 9.51
N THR A 43 11.77 39.85 10.67
CA THR A 43 11.57 41.14 11.34
C THR A 43 12.27 42.27 10.59
N VAL A 44 13.50 42.02 10.11
CA VAL A 44 14.27 42.99 9.32
C VAL A 44 13.59 43.25 7.98
N VAL A 45 13.12 42.23 7.26
CA VAL A 45 12.42 42.40 5.99
C VAL A 45 11.14 43.21 6.17
N LYS A 46 10.36 42.96 7.23
CA LYS A 46 9.16 43.75 7.55
C LYS A 46 9.49 45.21 7.87
N ALA A 47 10.55 45.47 8.64
CA ALA A 47 10.99 46.82 8.96
C ALA A 47 11.46 47.58 7.70
N VAL A 48 12.30 46.94 6.88
CA VAL A 48 12.81 47.52 5.62
C VAL A 48 11.65 47.79 4.66
N ALA A 49 10.74 46.85 4.47
CA ALA A 49 9.56 47.05 3.62
C ALA A 49 8.70 48.22 4.13
N GLY A 50 8.50 48.34 5.45
CA GLY A 50 7.81 49.47 6.06
C GLY A 50 8.48 50.80 5.77
N THR A 51 9.80 50.90 5.97
CA THR A 51 10.55 52.13 5.68
C THR A 51 10.48 52.52 4.21
N LEU A 52 10.66 51.58 3.29
CA LEU A 52 10.53 51.82 1.85
C LEU A 52 9.12 52.23 1.45
N SER A 53 8.10 51.68 2.10
CA SER A 53 6.70 52.04 1.84
C SER A 53 6.41 53.49 2.23
N VAL A 54 6.96 53.94 3.37
CA VAL A 54 6.84 55.34 3.81
C VAL A 54 7.59 56.28 2.87
N VAL A 55 8.82 55.94 2.48
CA VAL A 55 9.61 56.75 1.52
C VAL A 55 8.91 56.83 0.16
N MET A 56 8.33 55.72 -0.31
CA MET A 56 7.54 55.69 -1.54
C MET A 56 6.32 56.61 -1.45
N MET A 57 5.59 56.58 -0.35
CA MET A 57 4.45 57.48 -0.12
C MET A 57 4.88 58.95 -0.10
N SER A 58 6.01 59.27 0.52
CA SER A 58 6.55 60.64 0.53
C SER A 58 6.93 61.12 -0.87
N SER A 59 7.62 60.28 -1.66
CA SER A 59 7.95 60.60 -3.06
C SER A 59 6.70 60.77 -3.92
N GLY A 60 5.69 59.91 -3.74
CA GLY A 60 4.40 60.01 -4.42
C GLY A 60 3.62 61.27 -4.03
N TYR A 61 3.61 61.63 -2.75
CA TYR A 61 2.99 62.87 -2.28
C TYR A 61 3.64 64.11 -2.89
N ASN A 62 4.97 64.15 -2.96
CA ASN A 62 5.69 65.25 -3.61
C ASN A 62 5.38 65.33 -5.11
N ALA A 63 5.29 64.20 -5.81
CA ALA A 63 4.89 64.17 -7.22
C ALA A 63 3.46 64.72 -7.41
N VAL A 64 2.51 64.29 -6.58
CA VAL A 64 1.12 64.78 -6.61
C VAL A 64 1.04 66.26 -6.23
N ALA A 65 1.83 66.72 -5.26
CA ALA A 65 1.87 68.12 -4.86
C ALA A 65 2.38 69.04 -5.98
N ILE A 66 3.40 68.61 -6.74
CA ILE A 66 3.90 69.33 -7.92
C ILE A 66 2.85 69.31 -9.05
N HIS A 67 2.20 68.16 -9.27
CA HIS A 67 1.14 68.03 -10.27
C HIS A 67 -0.07 68.95 -9.97
N ASN A 68 -0.49 69.02 -8.72
CA ASN A 68 -1.59 69.90 -8.31
C ASN A 68 -1.24 71.39 -8.43
N ARG A 69 0.03 71.76 -8.19
CA ARG A 69 0.54 73.12 -8.46
C ARG A 69 0.55 73.44 -9.94
N TRP A 70 0.95 72.50 -10.79
CA TRP A 70 0.90 72.63 -12.25
C TRP A 70 -0.53 72.81 -12.79
N SER A 71 -1.53 72.24 -12.13
CA SER A 71 -2.93 72.45 -12.51
C SER A 71 -3.49 73.83 -12.13
N GLN A 72 -2.80 74.60 -11.28
CA GLN A 72 -3.22 75.91 -10.79
C GLN A 72 -2.43 77.06 -11.41
N ASP A 73 -1.14 76.86 -11.74
CA ASP A 73 -0.31 77.84 -12.45
C ASP A 73 -0.29 77.57 -13.96
N ALA A 74 -0.65 78.59 -14.76
CA ALA A 74 -0.74 78.49 -16.22
C ALA A 74 0.62 78.55 -16.94
N ASP A 75 1.73 78.75 -16.21
CA ASP A 75 3.06 78.95 -16.78
C ASP A 75 3.95 77.71 -16.60
N ILE A 76 4.50 77.22 -17.72
CA ILE A 76 5.17 75.92 -17.80
C ILE A 76 6.63 76.10 -17.42
N ASN A 77 6.97 75.84 -16.16
CA ASN A 77 8.36 75.84 -15.73
C ASN A 77 9.06 74.51 -16.12
N PRO A 78 10.05 74.50 -17.03
CA PRO A 78 10.70 73.28 -17.50
C PRO A 78 11.42 72.50 -16.39
N THR A 79 11.79 73.18 -15.30
CA THR A 79 12.42 72.56 -14.11
C THR A 79 11.45 71.66 -13.35
N ASP A 80 10.18 72.05 -13.25
CA ASP A 80 9.16 71.31 -12.50
C ASP A 80 8.72 70.05 -13.26
N GLN A 81 8.79 70.06 -14.58
CA GLN A 81 8.57 68.88 -15.42
C GLN A 81 9.60 67.78 -15.14
N ILE A 82 10.89 68.15 -15.05
CA ILE A 82 11.98 67.21 -14.77
C ILE A 82 11.86 66.68 -13.33
N LEU A 83 11.50 67.54 -12.38
CA LEU A 83 11.37 67.18 -10.97
C LEU A 83 10.18 66.22 -10.74
N PHE A 84 9.03 66.49 -11.37
CA PHE A 84 7.86 65.61 -11.36
C PHE A 84 8.17 64.24 -11.96
N ALA A 85 8.79 64.19 -13.14
CA ALA A 85 9.17 62.94 -13.79
C ALA A 85 10.11 62.10 -12.93
N ASN A 86 11.08 62.74 -12.25
CA ASN A 86 11.99 62.04 -11.34
C ASN A 86 11.29 61.46 -10.12
N TYR A 87 10.45 62.23 -9.41
CA TYR A 87 9.73 61.72 -8.23
C TYR A 87 8.70 60.63 -8.58
N LEU A 88 8.05 60.75 -9.74
CA LEU A 88 7.11 59.75 -10.24
C LEU A 88 7.83 58.45 -10.64
N LEU A 89 8.97 58.58 -11.33
CA LEU A 89 9.81 57.43 -11.69
C LEU A 89 10.38 56.75 -10.44
N GLU A 90 10.85 57.53 -9.46
CA GLU A 90 11.38 57.00 -8.20
C GLU A 90 10.30 56.28 -7.37
N ALA A 91 9.11 56.88 -7.23
CA ALA A 91 8.00 56.27 -6.51
C ALA A 91 7.51 54.98 -7.18
N SER A 92 7.37 54.99 -8.51
CA SER A 92 6.96 53.79 -9.26
C SER A 92 8.00 52.67 -9.18
N LEU A 93 9.31 52.97 -9.31
CA LEU A 93 10.36 51.97 -9.14
C LEU A 93 10.41 51.38 -7.72
N MET A 94 10.23 52.20 -6.68
CA MET A 94 10.14 51.71 -5.30
C MET A 94 8.94 50.78 -5.12
N GLY A 95 7.79 51.14 -5.69
CA GLY A 95 6.58 50.30 -5.67
C GLY A 95 6.77 48.97 -6.38
N PHE A 96 7.37 48.98 -7.58
CA PHE A 96 7.69 47.75 -8.31
C PHE A 96 8.66 46.86 -7.53
N SER A 97 9.71 47.43 -6.93
CA SER A 97 10.68 46.66 -6.14
C SER A 97 10.02 46.02 -4.91
N LEU A 98 9.18 46.77 -4.18
CA LEU A 98 8.42 46.23 -3.05
C LEU A 98 7.48 45.09 -3.46
N PHE A 99 6.80 45.26 -4.59
CA PHE A 99 5.91 44.23 -5.13
C PHE A 99 6.67 42.96 -5.53
N LEU A 100 7.80 43.09 -6.23
CA LEU A 100 8.64 41.96 -6.62
C LEU A 100 9.24 41.25 -5.41
N ALA A 101 9.76 42.00 -4.42
CA ALA A 101 10.25 41.44 -3.16
C ALA A 101 9.15 40.66 -2.42
N PHE A 102 7.93 41.19 -2.35
CA PHE A 102 6.78 40.50 -1.76
C PHE A 102 6.40 39.23 -2.55
N MET A 103 6.39 39.29 -3.87
CA MET A 103 6.11 38.14 -4.73
C MET A 103 7.15 37.03 -4.53
N ILE A 104 8.43 37.38 -4.41
CA ILE A 104 9.53 36.44 -4.12
C ILE A 104 9.34 35.82 -2.73
N ASP A 105 8.93 36.59 -1.73
CA ASP A 105 8.65 36.09 -0.38
C ASP A 105 7.57 34.99 -0.41
N ARG A 106 6.48 35.25 -1.13
CA ARG A 106 5.35 34.33 -1.29
C ARG A 106 5.70 33.11 -2.14
N LEU A 107 6.44 33.27 -3.23
CA LEU A 107 6.95 32.16 -4.05
C LEU A 107 7.86 31.24 -3.23
N HIS A 108 8.74 31.82 -2.40
CA HIS A 108 9.60 31.05 -1.52
C HIS A 108 8.79 30.23 -0.50
N HIS A 109 7.74 30.81 0.07
CA HIS A 109 6.85 30.10 0.98
C HIS A 109 6.19 28.89 0.29
N TYR A 110 5.59 29.09 -0.89
CA TYR A 110 4.99 27.99 -1.66
C TYR A 110 6.00 26.88 -2.00
N ILE A 111 7.23 27.25 -2.36
CA ILE A 111 8.28 26.28 -2.69
C ILE A 111 8.71 25.48 -1.46
N ARG A 112 8.75 26.10 -0.27
CA ARG A 112 9.04 25.41 0.99
C ARG A 112 7.94 24.39 1.32
N GLU A 113 6.67 24.77 1.17
CA GLU A 113 5.55 23.84 1.38
C GLU A 113 5.59 22.66 0.40
N LEU A 114 5.82 22.93 -0.89
CA LEU A 114 5.97 21.89 -1.90
C LEU A 114 7.13 20.94 -1.60
N ARG A 115 8.23 21.42 -1.02
CA ARG A 115 9.36 20.59 -0.60
C ARG A 115 8.99 19.68 0.58
N ILE A 116 8.27 20.19 1.57
CA ILE A 116 7.81 19.40 2.73
C ILE A 116 6.88 18.28 2.26
N ARG A 117 5.92 18.61 1.40
CA ARG A 117 5.00 17.62 0.78
C ARG A 117 5.75 16.57 -0.03
N ARG A 118 6.78 16.96 -0.79
CA ARG A 118 7.61 16.00 -1.53
C ARG A 118 8.41 15.08 -0.60
N LYS A 119 9.00 15.62 0.47
CA LYS A 119 9.72 14.82 1.47
C LYS A 119 8.79 13.86 2.21
N SER A 120 7.58 14.28 2.58
CA SER A 120 6.61 13.38 3.22
C SER A 120 6.11 12.30 2.26
N MET A 121 5.95 12.62 0.98
CA MET A 121 5.61 11.63 -0.06
C MET A 121 6.75 10.63 -0.30
N GLU A 122 8.01 11.10 -0.34
CA GLU A 122 9.18 10.21 -0.47
C GLU A 122 9.36 9.31 0.76
N ALA A 123 9.11 9.83 1.97
CA ALA A 123 9.10 9.03 3.19
C ALA A 123 7.97 8.00 3.19
N GLY A 124 6.76 8.40 2.79
CA GLY A 124 5.63 7.49 2.63
C GLY A 124 5.88 6.41 1.57
N LYS A 125 6.52 6.75 0.45
CA LYS A 125 6.89 5.78 -0.60
C LYS A 125 7.97 4.80 -0.12
N LYS A 126 8.94 5.25 0.69
CA LYS A 126 9.95 4.37 1.30
C LYS A 126 9.33 3.43 2.33
N GLN A 127 8.46 3.94 3.20
CA GLN A 127 7.73 3.11 4.16
C GLN A 127 6.84 2.09 3.45
N ASN A 128 6.13 2.50 2.39
CA ASN A 128 5.29 1.60 1.63
C ASN A 128 6.12 0.49 0.95
N ARG A 129 7.29 0.82 0.39
CA ARG A 129 8.20 -0.20 -0.18
C ARG A 129 8.70 -1.20 0.85
N ILE A 130 9.05 -0.75 2.07
CA ILE A 130 9.48 -1.64 3.16
C ILE A 130 8.32 -2.56 3.58
N SER A 131 7.10 -2.02 3.69
CA SER A 131 5.92 -2.81 4.02
C SER A 131 5.50 -3.79 2.90
N ASP A 132 5.74 -3.44 1.64
CA ASP A 132 5.40 -4.27 0.48
C ASP A 132 6.36 -5.46 0.36
N ASP A 133 7.67 -5.23 0.56
CA ASP A 133 8.70 -6.29 0.51
C ASP A 133 8.51 -7.31 1.65
N GLY A 134 8.14 -6.85 2.85
CA GLY A 134 7.79 -7.74 3.98
C GLY A 134 6.53 -8.56 3.72
N LYS A 135 5.45 -7.93 3.22
CA LYS A 135 4.19 -8.62 2.91
C LYS A 135 4.34 -9.63 1.78
N ASN A 136 5.17 -9.36 0.77
CA ASN A 136 5.38 -10.29 -0.34
C ASN A 136 6.17 -11.54 0.10
N GLY A 137 7.07 -11.39 1.07
CA GLY A 137 7.77 -12.52 1.69
C GLY A 137 6.82 -13.43 2.47
N ASP A 138 6.02 -12.83 3.36
CA ASP A 138 5.05 -13.57 4.18
C ASP A 138 3.96 -14.24 3.31
N PHE A 139 3.50 -13.58 2.26
CA PHE A 139 2.50 -14.13 1.35
C PHE A 139 3.02 -15.35 0.57
N LYS A 140 4.28 -15.32 0.11
CA LYS A 140 4.91 -16.47 -0.56
C LYS A 140 5.09 -17.66 0.37
N ALA A 141 5.53 -17.42 1.60
CA ALA A 141 5.67 -18.48 2.61
C ALA A 141 4.30 -19.12 2.93
N LEU A 142 3.26 -18.30 3.10
CA LEU A 142 1.88 -18.78 3.30
C LEU A 142 1.35 -19.55 2.08
N GLU A 143 1.69 -19.11 0.86
CA GLU A 143 1.29 -19.79 -0.37
C GLU A 143 1.96 -21.16 -0.50
N GLU A 144 3.27 -21.26 -0.21
CA GLU A 144 4.02 -22.52 -0.15
C GLU A 144 3.46 -23.47 0.92
N GLU A 145 3.16 -22.98 2.12
CA GLU A 145 2.52 -23.79 3.17
C GLU A 145 1.13 -24.27 2.75
N SER A 146 0.33 -23.41 2.11
CA SER A 146 -0.99 -23.78 1.62
C SER A 146 -0.94 -24.88 0.54
N ALA A 147 0.07 -24.83 -0.33
CA ALA A 147 0.30 -25.84 -1.35
C ALA A 147 0.75 -27.17 -0.72
N ALA A 148 1.66 -27.11 0.26
CA ALA A 148 2.12 -28.29 1.00
C ALA A 148 0.98 -28.97 1.79
N LEU A 149 0.12 -28.17 2.44
CA LEU A 149 -1.05 -28.69 3.15
C LEU A 149 -2.07 -29.32 2.19
N ARG A 150 -2.35 -28.69 1.05
CA ARG A 150 -3.24 -29.27 0.02
C ARG A 150 -2.71 -30.60 -0.51
N ALA A 151 -1.40 -30.73 -0.73
CA ALA A 151 -0.80 -31.98 -1.15
C ALA A 151 -0.96 -33.09 -0.09
N LYS A 152 -0.78 -32.76 1.20
CA LYS A 152 -1.00 -33.72 2.30
C LYS A 152 -2.46 -34.17 2.39
N VAL A 153 -3.41 -33.24 2.27
CA VAL A 153 -4.84 -33.58 2.27
C VAL A 153 -5.16 -34.55 1.14
N LYS A 154 -4.69 -34.28 -0.08
CA LYS A 154 -4.92 -35.17 -1.23
C LYS A 154 -4.32 -36.57 -1.04
N ASN A 155 -3.13 -36.66 -0.44
CA ASN A 155 -2.51 -37.95 -0.15
C ASN A 155 -3.31 -38.73 0.91
N LEU A 156 -3.77 -38.06 1.97
CA LEU A 156 -4.59 -38.69 3.01
C LEU A 156 -5.96 -39.14 2.48
N GLU A 157 -6.57 -38.38 1.57
CA GLU A 157 -7.80 -38.79 0.89
C GLU A 157 -7.59 -40.07 0.06
N ALA A 158 -6.49 -40.14 -0.69
CA ALA A 158 -6.16 -41.35 -1.46
C ALA A 158 -5.89 -42.57 -0.55
N GLU A 159 -5.20 -42.38 0.57
CA GLU A 159 -4.94 -43.44 1.55
C GLU A 159 -6.25 -43.91 2.22
N LEU A 160 -7.18 -43.00 2.52
CA LEU A 160 -8.51 -43.36 3.03
C LEU A 160 -9.33 -44.14 2.00
N ASP A 161 -9.32 -43.73 0.73
CA ASP A 161 -10.02 -44.44 -0.35
C ASP A 161 -9.44 -45.84 -0.59
N GLU A 162 -8.13 -46.02 -0.44
CA GLU A 162 -7.49 -47.32 -0.51
C GLU A 162 -7.86 -48.20 0.69
N LYS A 163 -7.75 -47.66 1.91
CA LYS A 163 -8.11 -48.37 3.15
C LYS A 163 -9.58 -48.76 3.21
N THR A 164 -10.49 -47.95 2.67
CA THR A 164 -11.93 -48.29 2.60
C THR A 164 -12.20 -49.42 1.61
N LYS A 165 -11.52 -49.45 0.46
CA LYS A 165 -11.59 -50.58 -0.48
C LYS A 165 -11.01 -51.86 0.12
N GLU A 166 -9.86 -51.76 0.79
CA GLU A 166 -9.26 -52.88 1.51
C GLU A 166 -10.22 -53.42 2.57
N ALA A 167 -10.80 -52.54 3.40
CA ALA A 167 -11.77 -52.92 4.43
C ALA A 167 -13.02 -53.60 3.83
N SER A 168 -13.58 -53.05 2.74
CA SER A 168 -14.71 -53.65 2.03
C SER A 168 -14.36 -55.05 1.48
N SER A 169 -13.18 -55.22 0.89
CA SER A 169 -12.73 -56.51 0.38
C SER A 169 -12.52 -57.54 1.50
N ALA A 170 -11.99 -57.09 2.65
CA ALA A 170 -11.81 -57.92 3.83
C ALA A 170 -13.15 -58.32 4.46
N GLU A 171 -14.14 -57.41 4.50
CA GLU A 171 -15.50 -57.73 4.94
C GLU A 171 -16.18 -58.74 4.02
N ALA A 172 -16.07 -58.57 2.70
CA ALA A 172 -16.62 -59.52 1.73
C ALA A 172 -15.99 -60.92 1.90
N ASN A 173 -14.67 -60.98 2.11
CA ASN A 173 -13.98 -62.24 2.35
C ASN A 173 -14.42 -62.88 3.69
N LYS A 174 -14.56 -62.07 4.76
CA LYS A 174 -15.08 -62.55 6.05
C LYS A 174 -16.50 -63.11 5.91
N LEU A 175 -17.38 -62.46 5.14
CA LEU A 175 -18.73 -62.94 4.89
C LEU A 175 -18.74 -64.24 4.07
N ALA A 176 -17.87 -64.35 3.06
CA ALA A 176 -17.71 -65.56 2.27
C ALA A 176 -17.24 -66.74 3.13
N LEU A 177 -16.22 -66.54 3.97
CA LEU A 177 -15.73 -67.54 4.92
C LEU A 177 -16.80 -67.93 5.94
N LYS A 178 -17.58 -66.96 6.44
CA LYS A 178 -18.70 -67.24 7.34
C LYS A 178 -19.73 -68.14 6.68
N LYS A 179 -20.15 -67.82 5.45
CA LYS A 179 -21.10 -68.64 4.67
C LYS A 179 -20.56 -70.03 4.39
N GLN A 180 -19.27 -70.15 4.10
CA GLN A 180 -18.61 -71.45 3.94
C GLN A 180 -18.65 -72.27 5.23
N SER A 181 -18.37 -71.64 6.37
CA SER A 181 -18.44 -72.29 7.68
C SER A 181 -19.86 -72.73 8.07
N GLU A 182 -20.87 -71.93 7.75
CA GLU A 182 -22.29 -72.29 7.93
C GLU A 182 -22.68 -73.48 7.04
N GLY A 183 -22.17 -73.53 5.80
CA GLY A 183 -22.34 -74.68 4.91
C GLY A 183 -21.72 -75.97 5.45
N PHE A 184 -20.48 -75.90 5.95
CA PHE A 184 -19.83 -77.05 6.58
C PHE A 184 -20.56 -77.54 7.83
N LEU A 185 -21.15 -76.63 8.62
CA LEU A 185 -21.93 -77.00 9.79
C LEU A 185 -23.18 -77.80 9.41
N LEU A 186 -23.90 -77.38 8.36
CA LEU A 186 -25.06 -78.11 7.84
C LEU A 186 -24.69 -79.50 7.28
N GLU A 187 -23.58 -79.61 6.56
CA GLU A 187 -23.09 -80.90 6.08
C GLU A 187 -22.68 -81.82 7.23
N TYR A 188 -22.05 -81.26 8.27
CA TYR A 188 -21.70 -81.99 9.48
C TYR A 188 -22.93 -82.54 10.19
N ASP A 189 -23.96 -81.71 10.39
CA ASP A 189 -25.23 -82.13 11.02
C ASP A 189 -25.92 -83.24 10.20
N ARG A 190 -25.98 -83.09 8.87
CA ARG A 190 -26.53 -84.11 7.97
C ARG A 190 -25.76 -85.43 8.05
N LEU A 191 -24.42 -85.39 8.04
CA LEU A 191 -23.59 -86.59 8.17
C LEU A 191 -23.77 -87.26 9.54
N LEU A 192 -24.04 -86.49 10.58
CA LEU A 192 -24.32 -86.99 11.93
C LEU A 192 -25.67 -87.72 11.95
N GLU A 193 -26.71 -87.14 11.35
CA GLU A 193 -28.01 -87.80 11.16
C GLU A 193 -27.91 -89.09 10.33
N GLU A 194 -27.19 -89.05 9.20
CA GLU A 194 -26.96 -90.24 8.37
C GLU A 194 -26.22 -91.33 9.16
N ASN A 195 -25.21 -90.98 9.95
CA ASN A 195 -24.53 -91.92 10.85
C ASN A 195 -25.46 -92.53 11.90
N GLN A 196 -26.35 -91.73 12.51
CA GLN A 196 -27.35 -92.24 13.46
C GLN A 196 -28.34 -93.17 12.77
N SER A 197 -28.78 -92.83 11.56
CA SER A 197 -29.67 -93.66 10.75
C SER A 197 -29.03 -95.01 10.42
N LEU A 198 -27.77 -95.03 9.98
CA LEU A 198 -27.00 -96.24 9.70
C LEU A 198 -26.82 -97.09 10.96
N ARG A 199 -26.54 -96.46 12.11
CA ARG A 199 -26.50 -97.16 13.41
C ARG A 199 -27.84 -97.81 13.76
N SER A 200 -28.95 -97.11 13.56
CA SER A 200 -30.29 -97.66 13.80
C SER A 200 -30.63 -98.81 12.84
N GLN A 201 -30.23 -98.70 11.56
CA GLN A 201 -30.39 -99.75 10.57
C GLN A 201 -29.59 -101.00 10.96
N LEU A 202 -28.33 -100.84 11.36
CA LEU A 202 -27.49 -101.93 11.88
C LEU A 202 -28.11 -102.60 13.11
N GLN A 203 -28.58 -101.84 14.10
CA GLN A 203 -29.28 -102.40 15.27
C GLN A 203 -30.56 -103.15 14.87
N SER A 204 -31.29 -102.66 13.87
CA SER A 204 -32.50 -103.32 13.38
C SER A 204 -32.19 -104.63 12.64
N LEU A 205 -31.12 -104.66 11.85
CA LEU A 205 -30.61 -105.86 11.18
C LEU A 205 -30.13 -106.88 12.21
N ASP A 206 -29.36 -106.46 13.20
CA ASP A 206 -28.89 -107.30 14.30
C ASP A 206 -30.07 -107.93 15.07
N ARG A 207 -31.11 -107.15 15.40
CA ARG A 207 -32.37 -107.67 15.98
C ARG A 207 -33.10 -108.64 15.06
N ARG A 208 -33.11 -108.41 13.73
CA ARG A 208 -33.75 -109.33 12.76
C ARG A 208 -32.98 -110.64 12.65
N ILE A 209 -31.65 -110.59 12.62
CA ILE A 209 -30.77 -111.77 12.59
C ILE A 209 -30.98 -112.58 13.88
N SER A 210 -30.96 -111.91 15.04
CA SER A 210 -31.23 -112.54 16.35
C SER A 210 -32.62 -113.18 16.43
N ARG A 211 -33.67 -112.57 15.85
CA ARG A 211 -35.01 -113.20 15.73
C ARG A 211 -35.04 -114.37 14.74
N SER A 212 -34.25 -114.33 13.66
CA SER A 212 -34.19 -115.43 12.68
C SER A 212 -33.50 -116.67 13.23
N ASP A 213 -32.51 -116.50 14.12
CA ASP A 213 -31.91 -117.62 14.86
C ASP A 213 -32.91 -118.26 15.85
N SER A 214 -33.78 -117.47 16.48
CA SER A 214 -34.81 -118.01 17.38
C SER A 214 -35.95 -118.75 16.68
N LYS A 215 -36.16 -118.55 15.36
CA LYS A 215 -37.20 -119.23 14.58
C LYS A 215 -36.73 -120.54 13.94
N LYS A 216 -35.47 -120.92 14.15
CA LYS A 216 -34.91 -122.20 13.70
C LYS A 216 -34.98 -123.31 14.76
N ILE A 217 -35.56 -123.03 15.93
CA ILE A 217 -35.78 -123.97 17.03
C ILE A 217 -37.26 -123.93 17.44
N MET A 218 -38.14 -124.48 16.59
CA MET A 218 -39.40 -125.12 16.99
C MET A 218 -39.93 -125.95 15.81
#